data_AF-A0A250IY65-F1
#
_entry.id   AF-A0A250IY65-F1
#
_cell.length_a   1.000
_cell.length_b   1.000
_cell.length_c   1.000
_cell.angle_alpha   90.00
_cell.angle_beta   90.00
_cell.angle_gamma   90.00
#
_symmetry.space_group_name_H-M   'P 1'
#
loop_
_entity.id
_entity.type
_entity.pdbx_description
1 polymer ?
#
loop_
_entity_poly.entity_id
_entity_poly.type
_entity_poly.pdbx_seq_one_letter_code
_entity_poly.pdbx_strand_id
1 'polypeptide(L)'
;MKRADVARLTALERKALLEELAAMVVTGEFGLGDAARILRGTMLGMDRKTFAQAVRLSTSVVATLEDDPNANPTLETLNKVFAPFGGKVVLSFPRIEEPPPPDDAERRRREMLRAALAKNRRQRRRSTES
;
A
#
# COMPACT_ATOMS: atom_id res chain seq x y z
N MET A 1 10.05 -8.25 -12.05
CA MET A 1 9.93 -9.33 -11.04
C MET A 1 9.00 -10.42 -11.58
N LYS A 2 9.30 -11.71 -11.42
CA LYS A 2 8.44 -12.81 -11.92
C LYS A 2 7.41 -13.21 -10.87
N ARG A 3 6.27 -13.80 -11.27
CA ARG A 3 5.24 -14.31 -10.35
C ARG A 3 5.80 -15.27 -9.28
N ALA A 4 6.74 -16.12 -9.67
CA ALA A 4 7.40 -17.06 -8.75
C ALA A 4 8.19 -16.36 -7.63
N ASP A 5 8.65 -15.13 -7.88
CA ASP A 5 9.34 -14.31 -6.87
C ASP A 5 8.31 -13.73 -5.88
N VAL A 6 7.19 -13.21 -6.40
CA VAL A 6 6.08 -12.68 -5.58
C VAL A 6 5.46 -13.76 -4.67
N ALA A 7 5.31 -14.98 -5.17
CA ALA A 7 4.71 -16.09 -4.42
C ALA A 7 5.54 -16.51 -3.20
N ARG A 8 6.83 -16.19 -3.19
CA ARG A 8 7.77 -16.49 -2.09
C ARG A 8 7.86 -15.37 -1.06
N LEU A 9 7.25 -14.21 -1.32
CA LEU A 9 7.26 -13.08 -0.40
C LEU A 9 6.47 -13.40 0.85
N THR A 10 7.03 -13.01 1.99
CA THR A 10 6.31 -12.91 3.26
C THR A 10 5.21 -11.86 3.19
N ALA A 11 4.29 -11.88 4.15
CA ALA A 11 3.24 -10.86 4.24
C ALA A 11 3.81 -9.43 4.36
N LEU A 12 4.95 -9.27 5.06
CA LEU A 12 5.61 -7.98 5.23
C LEU A 12 6.22 -7.48 3.91
N GLU A 13 6.92 -8.35 3.18
CA GLU A 13 7.52 -7.98 1.88
C GLU A 13 6.44 -7.71 0.83
N ARG A 14 5.33 -8.45 0.85
CA ARG A 14 4.17 -8.18 -0.01
C ARG A 14 3.57 -6.81 0.29
N LYS A 15 3.46 -6.43 1.57
CA LYS A 15 3.00 -5.11 1.98
C LYS A 15 3.94 -4.01 1.47
N ALA A 16 5.25 -4.17 1.68
CA ALA A 16 6.25 -3.21 1.21
C ALA A 16 6.19 -3.02 -0.32
N LEU A 17 6.01 -4.11 -1.08
CA LEU A 17 5.82 -4.03 -2.53
C LEU A 17 4.59 -3.19 -2.93
N LEU A 18 3.47 -3.37 -2.23
CA LEU A 18 2.24 -2.62 -2.48
C LEU A 18 2.41 -1.13 -2.15
N GLU A 19 3.07 -0.81 -1.03
CA GLU A 19 3.36 0.57 -0.61
C GLU A 19 4.32 1.27 -1.58
N GLU A 20 5.36 0.58 -2.05
CA GLU A 20 6.30 1.09 -3.05
C GLU A 20 5.60 1.37 -4.39
N LEU A 21 4.76 0.43 -4.85
CA LEU A 21 4.00 0.63 -6.09
C LEU A 21 3.04 1.81 -5.98
N ALA A 22 2.39 1.99 -4.83
CA ALA A 22 1.56 3.16 -4.58
C ALA A 22 2.37 4.46 -4.60
N ALA A 23 3.58 4.47 -4.01
CA ALA A 23 4.47 5.63 -4.05
C ALA A 23 4.87 6.00 -5.48
N MET A 24 5.24 5.02 -6.32
CA MET A 24 5.55 5.25 -7.74
C MET A 24 4.37 5.78 -8.54
N VAL A 25 3.14 5.40 -8.18
CA VAL A 25 1.93 5.99 -8.79
C VAL A 25 1.74 7.45 -8.36
N VAL A 26 1.99 7.77 -7.09
CA VAL A 26 1.89 9.14 -6.57
C VAL A 26 2.94 10.06 -7.20
N THR A 27 4.16 9.56 -7.42
CA THR A 27 5.22 10.35 -8.09
C THR A 27 5.02 10.49 -9.59
N GLY A 28 4.09 9.74 -10.18
CA GLY A 28 3.82 9.71 -11.62
C GLY A 28 4.79 8.85 -12.43
N GLU A 29 5.65 8.06 -11.77
CA GLU A 29 6.51 7.08 -12.43
C GLU A 29 5.69 5.94 -13.07
N PHE A 30 4.57 5.58 -12.43
CA PHE A 30 3.58 4.66 -12.99
C PHE A 30 2.19 5.27 -13.04
N GLY A 31 1.42 4.91 -14.08
CA GLY A 31 -0.02 5.13 -14.08
C GLY A 31 -0.76 4.11 -13.21
N LEU A 32 -2.02 4.42 -12.87
CA LEU A 32 -2.92 3.45 -12.22
C LEU A 32 -3.10 2.18 -13.07
N GLY A 33 -3.09 2.31 -14.40
CA GLY A 33 -3.15 1.21 -15.35
C GLY A 33 -1.95 0.27 -15.26
N ASP A 34 -0.74 0.81 -15.17
CA ASP A 34 0.49 0.03 -14.98
C ASP A 34 0.45 -0.74 -13.67
N ALA A 35 0.08 -0.08 -12.59
CA ALA A 35 -0.06 -0.72 -11.29
C ALA A 35 -1.08 -1.87 -11.36
N ALA A 36 -2.26 -1.65 -11.94
CA ALA A 36 -3.27 -2.70 -12.11
C ALA A 36 -2.73 -3.91 -12.91
N ARG A 37 -2.06 -3.65 -14.04
CA ARG A 37 -1.47 -4.69 -14.91
C ARG A 37 -0.39 -5.49 -14.18
N ILE A 38 0.51 -4.81 -13.46
CA ILE A 38 1.59 -5.43 -12.69
C ILE A 38 0.99 -6.31 -11.59
N LEU A 39 0.07 -5.78 -10.78
CA LEU A 39 -0.53 -6.52 -9.67
C LEU A 39 -1.32 -7.74 -10.15
N ARG A 40 -2.14 -7.57 -11.21
CA ARG A 40 -2.87 -8.68 -11.82
C ARG A 40 -1.93 -9.79 -12.30
N GLY A 41 -0.89 -9.44 -13.06
CA GLY A 41 0.02 -10.42 -13.66
C GLY A 41 0.98 -11.07 -12.65
N THR A 42 1.49 -10.29 -11.70
CA THR A 42 2.56 -10.74 -10.81
C THR A 42 2.03 -11.29 -9.48
N MET A 43 0.98 -10.69 -8.90
CA MET A 43 0.45 -11.09 -7.59
C MET A 43 -0.69 -12.10 -7.67
N LEU A 44 -1.57 -11.98 -8.67
CA LEU A 44 -2.66 -12.94 -8.89
C LEU A 44 -2.32 -13.97 -9.98
N GLY A 45 -1.50 -13.57 -10.96
CA GLY A 45 -1.19 -14.40 -12.11
C GLY A 45 -2.42 -14.72 -12.95
N MET A 46 -3.37 -13.79 -13.00
CA MET A 46 -4.60 -13.90 -13.78
C MET A 46 -4.45 -13.21 -15.13
N ASP A 47 -5.03 -13.80 -16.17
CA ASP A 47 -5.29 -13.07 -17.41
C ASP A 47 -6.38 -11.98 -17.19
N ARG A 48 -6.56 -11.10 -18.19
CA ARG A 48 -7.53 -9.99 -18.10
C ARG A 48 -8.97 -10.47 -17.93
N LYS A 49 -9.38 -11.52 -18.63
CA LYS A 49 -10.76 -12.03 -18.61
C LYS A 49 -11.09 -12.60 -17.23
N THR A 50 -10.19 -13.43 -16.70
CA THR A 50 -10.31 -14.02 -15.35
C THR A 50 -10.33 -12.94 -14.29
N PHE A 51 -9.44 -11.94 -14.40
CA PHE A 51 -9.41 -10.84 -13.45
C PHE A 51 -10.66 -9.97 -13.51
N ALA A 52 -11.13 -9.59 -14.70
CA ALA A 52 -12.33 -8.79 -14.89
C ALA A 52 -13.56 -9.46 -14.25
N GLN A 53 -13.71 -10.78 -14.42
CA GLN A 53 -14.75 -11.55 -13.75
C GLN A 53 -14.63 -11.49 -12.22
N ALA A 54 -13.42 -11.65 -11.69
CA ALA A 54 -13.17 -11.60 -10.24
C ALA A 54 -13.54 -10.23 -9.62
N VAL A 55 -13.23 -9.13 -10.31
CA VAL A 55 -13.55 -7.77 -9.85
C VAL A 55 -14.90 -7.24 -10.33
N ARG A 56 -15.70 -8.08 -11.02
CA ARG A 56 -17.04 -7.77 -11.55
C ARG A 56 -17.04 -6.55 -12.50
N LEU A 57 -16.06 -6.51 -13.40
CA LEU A 57 -15.95 -5.52 -14.48
C LEU A 57 -15.97 -6.25 -15.83
N SER A 58 -16.19 -5.51 -16.92
CA SER A 58 -15.97 -6.07 -18.25
C SER A 58 -14.48 -6.19 -18.54
N THR A 59 -14.10 -7.16 -19.38
CA THR A 59 -12.72 -7.29 -19.87
C THR A 59 -12.26 -6.03 -20.60
N SER A 60 -13.17 -5.33 -21.29
CA SER A 60 -12.86 -4.07 -21.97
C SER A 60 -12.49 -2.96 -21.00
N VAL A 61 -13.19 -2.82 -19.85
CA VAL A 61 -12.85 -1.82 -18.83
C VAL A 61 -11.46 -2.07 -18.26
N VAL A 62 -11.11 -3.33 -17.98
CA VAL A 62 -9.76 -3.70 -17.51
C VAL A 62 -8.72 -3.42 -18.59
N ALA A 63 -8.99 -3.76 -19.85
CA ALA A 63 -8.07 -3.50 -20.96
C ALA A 63 -7.84 -2.01 -21.16
N THR A 64 -8.90 -1.19 -21.22
CA THR A 64 -8.80 0.26 -21.33
C THR A 64 -8.00 0.85 -20.17
N LEU A 65 -8.28 0.42 -18.92
CA LEU A 65 -7.50 0.88 -17.76
C LEU A 65 -6.01 0.56 -17.90
N GLU A 66 -5.65 -0.62 -18.39
CA GLU A 66 -4.25 -1.07 -18.46
C GLU A 66 -3.48 -0.57 -19.68
N ASP A 67 -4.16 -0.32 -20.80
CA ASP A 67 -3.53 -0.02 -22.10
C ASP A 67 -3.63 1.46 -22.50
N ASP A 68 -4.61 2.21 -22.00
CA ASP A 68 -4.80 3.63 -22.34
C ASP A 68 -4.29 4.52 -21.20
N PRO A 69 -3.15 5.24 -21.40
CA PRO A 69 -2.63 6.17 -20.41
C PRO A 69 -3.57 7.33 -20.08
N ASN A 70 -4.52 7.65 -20.96
CA ASN A 70 -5.50 8.71 -20.79
C ASN A 70 -6.85 8.20 -20.27
N ALA A 71 -6.96 6.91 -19.91
CA ALA A 71 -8.17 6.36 -19.34
C ALA A 71 -8.59 7.14 -18.08
N ASN A 72 -9.85 7.53 -18.01
CA ASN A 72 -10.43 8.24 -16.86
C ASN A 72 -11.53 7.40 -16.17
N PRO A 73 -11.15 6.30 -15.50
CA PRO A 73 -12.10 5.44 -14.78
C PRO A 73 -12.67 6.15 -13.54
N THR A 74 -13.88 5.77 -13.16
CA THR A 74 -14.47 6.23 -11.90
C THR A 74 -13.69 5.70 -10.69
N LEU A 75 -13.75 6.40 -9.55
CA LEU A 75 -13.21 5.90 -8.28
C LEU A 75 -13.79 4.54 -7.90
N GLU A 76 -15.06 4.27 -8.23
CA GLU A 76 -15.67 2.96 -8.00
C GLU A 76 -14.96 1.86 -8.81
N THR A 77 -14.68 2.12 -10.09
CA THR A 77 -13.95 1.20 -10.96
C THR A 77 -12.55 0.92 -10.43
N LEU A 78 -11.82 1.98 -10.06
CA LEU A 78 -10.49 1.85 -9.47
C LEU A 78 -10.53 1.04 -8.16
N ASN A 79 -11.49 1.33 -7.28
CA ASN A 79 -11.64 0.59 -6.04
C ASN A 79 -11.97 -0.88 -6.25
N LYS A 80 -12.79 -1.24 -7.25
CA LYS A 80 -13.02 -2.65 -7.63
C LYS A 80 -11.73 -3.34 -8.09
N VAL A 81 -10.92 -2.65 -8.89
CA VAL A 81 -9.65 -3.17 -9.41
C VAL A 81 -8.63 -3.40 -8.30
N PHE A 82 -8.52 -2.48 -7.33
CA PHE A 82 -7.52 -2.58 -6.28
C PHE A 82 -7.97 -3.34 -5.01
N ALA A 83 -9.27 -3.61 -4.86
CA ALA A 83 -9.83 -4.34 -3.72
C ALA A 83 -9.18 -5.71 -3.44
N PRO A 84 -8.87 -6.57 -4.44
CA PRO A 84 -8.22 -7.86 -4.20
C PRO A 84 -6.84 -7.76 -3.54
N PHE A 85 -6.21 -6.58 -3.57
CA PHE A 85 -4.90 -6.31 -2.99
C PHE A 85 -4.99 -5.58 -1.64
N GLY A 86 -6.20 -5.33 -1.14
CA GLY A 86 -6.43 -4.48 0.04
C GLY A 86 -6.23 -2.99 -0.24
N GLY A 87 -6.11 -2.60 -1.50
CA GLY A 87 -5.93 -1.20 -1.90
C GLY A 87 -7.25 -0.45 -2.02
N LYS A 88 -7.21 0.86 -1.79
CA LYS A 88 -8.31 1.78 -2.01
C LYS A 88 -7.77 3.09 -2.58
N VAL A 89 -8.38 3.56 -3.66
CA VAL A 89 -8.10 4.87 -4.23
C VAL A 89 -9.01 5.89 -3.55
N VAL A 90 -8.39 6.93 -2.99
CA VAL A 90 -9.07 7.99 -2.25
C VAL A 90 -8.51 9.34 -2.68
N LEU A 91 -9.35 10.37 -2.62
CA LEU A 91 -8.87 11.74 -2.61
C LEU A 91 -8.35 12.05 -1.21
N SER A 92 -7.08 12.41 -1.11
CA SER A 92 -6.45 12.82 0.14
C SER A 92 -5.99 14.27 0.02
N PHE A 93 -6.36 15.10 0.99
CA PHE A 93 -5.78 16.41 1.16
C PHE A 93 -4.57 16.25 2.09
N PRO A 94 -3.32 16.31 1.58
CA PRO A 94 -2.18 16.29 2.47
C PRO A 94 -2.30 17.48 3.42
N ARG A 95 -2.02 17.25 4.72
CA ARG A 95 -1.90 18.38 5.65
C ARG A 95 -0.75 19.24 5.14
N ILE A 96 -1.07 20.44 4.67
CA ILE A 96 -0.10 21.43 4.24
C ILE A 96 0.59 22.03 5.48
N GLU A 97 -0.11 22.06 6.62
CA GLU A 97 0.41 22.56 7.88
C GLU A 97 1.20 21.49 8.63
N GLU A 98 2.42 21.86 9.05
CA GLU A 98 3.17 21.09 10.04
C GLU A 98 2.29 20.92 11.30
N PRO A 99 2.25 19.71 11.90
CA PRO A 99 1.50 19.52 13.13
C PRO A 99 2.02 20.53 14.16
N PRO A 100 1.12 21.24 14.88
CA PRO A 100 1.55 22.22 15.85
C PRO A 100 2.55 21.53 16.80
N PRO A 101 3.66 22.22 17.14
CA PRO A 101 4.64 21.65 18.05
C PRO A 101 3.89 21.13 19.29
N PRO A 102 4.21 19.91 19.76
CA PRO A 102 3.45 19.28 20.83
C PRO A 102 3.39 20.21 22.02
N ASP A 103 2.21 20.38 22.62
CA ASP A 103 2.08 21.15 23.84
C ASP A 103 2.88 20.51 25.00
N ASP A 104 2.95 21.21 26.13
CA ASP A 104 3.75 20.72 27.27
C ASP A 104 3.21 19.40 27.85
N ALA A 105 1.91 19.13 27.74
CA ALA A 105 1.32 17.89 28.20
C ALA A 105 1.73 16.72 27.29
N GLU A 106 1.70 16.91 25.98
CA GLU A 106 2.12 15.93 24.98
C GLU A 106 3.64 15.70 25.03
N ARG A 107 4.44 16.75 25.26
CA ARG A 107 5.89 16.61 25.51
C ARG A 107 6.16 15.73 26.72
N ARG A 108 5.50 15.99 27.86
CA ARG A 108 5.61 15.17 29.08
C ARG A 108 5.15 13.73 28.84
N ARG A 109 4.04 13.54 28.11
CA ARG A 109 3.52 12.20 27.76
C ARG A 109 4.53 11.42 26.92
N ARG A 110 5.13 12.04 25.91
CA ARG A 110 6.16 11.45 25.05
C ARG A 110 7.43 11.10 25.83
N GLU A 111 7.84 11.96 26.76
CA GLU A 111 8.99 11.72 27.62
C GLU A 111 8.75 10.52 28.56
N MET A 112 7.57 10.46 29.19
CA MET A 112 7.17 9.31 30.02
C MET A 112 7.15 8.00 29.21
N LEU A 113 6.57 8.02 28.00
CA LEU A 113 6.55 6.87 27.09
C LEU A 113 7.97 6.43 26.70
N ARG A 114 8.84 7.37 26.34
CA ARG A 114 10.25 7.09 26.02
C ARG A 114 10.98 6.48 27.23
N ALA A 115 10.79 7.03 28.42
CA ALA A 115 11.38 6.50 29.65
C ALA A 115 10.87 5.09 29.97
N ALA A 116 9.57 4.83 29.80
CA ALA A 116 8.96 3.52 30.02
C ALA A 116 9.51 2.46 29.03
N LEU A 117 9.60 2.81 27.74
CA LEU A 117 10.16 1.95 26.71
C LEU A 117 11.66 1.66 26.95
N ALA A 118 12.42 2.66 27.39
CA ALA A 118 13.84 2.50 27.75
C ALA A 118 14.03 1.57 28.97
N LYS A 119 13.16 1.69 29.99
CA LYS A 119 13.18 0.80 31.16
C LYS A 119 12.88 -0.65 30.76
N ASN A 120 11.88 -0.87 29.91
CA ASN A 120 11.51 -2.22 29.45
C ASN A 120 12.66 -2.88 28.66
N ARG A 121 13.34 -2.11 27.81
CA ARG A 121 14.51 -2.59 27.05
C ARG A 121 15.71 -2.94 27.94
N ARG A 122 15.93 -2.21 29.05
CA ARG A 122 16.96 -2.53 30.04
C ARG A 122 16.61 -3.76 30.87
N GLN A 123 15.33 -3.95 31.21
CA GLN A 123 14.85 -5.07 32.01
C GLN A 123 14.96 -6.39 31.24
N ARG A 124 14.61 -6.40 29.94
CA ARG A 124 14.81 -7.56 29.06
C ARG A 124 16.26 -7.97 28.86
N ARG A 125 17.21 -7.02 28.84
CA ARG A 125 18.64 -7.33 28.71
C ARG A 125 19.20 -8.04 29.95
N ARG A 126 18.75 -7.64 31.15
CA ARG A 126 19.18 -8.28 32.41
C ARG A 126 18.61 -9.70 32.58
N SER A 127 17.40 -9.97 32.09
CA SER A 127 16.82 -11.32 32.16
C SER A 127 17.30 -12.28 31.07
N THR A 128 18.08 -11.82 30.09
CA THR A 128 18.78 -12.68 29.12
C THR A 128 20.25 -12.96 29.48
N GLU A 129 20.78 -12.32 30.53
CA GLU A 129 22.15 -12.45 31.04
C GLU A 129 22.21 -13.14 32.42
N SER A 130 21.10 -13.77 32.87
CA SER A 130 21.00 -14.53 34.13
C SER A 130 20.60 -15.97 33.89
#